data_AF-A0A350PC07-F1
#
_entry.id   AF-A0A350PC07-F1
#
_cell.length_a   1.000
_cell.length_b   1.000
_cell.length_c   1.000
_cell.angle_alpha   90.00
_cell.angle_beta   90.00
_cell.angle_gamma   90.00
#
_symmetry.space_group_name_H-M   'P 1'
#
loop_
_entity.id
_entity.type
_entity.pdbx_description
1 polymer ?
#
loop_
_entity_poly.entity_id
_entity_poly.type
_entity_poly.pdbx_seq_one_letter_code
_entity_poly.pdbx_strand_id
1 'polypeptide(L)'
;MSDALGVTKEIKQEILDPKPVAKRKEMVPKENSEHIDIDYNYSRENFYNLIERGQDAIEGILDLAKEQEHPRTYEVAGQLIKTVSEVTERLADLQEKMKKLKEVPNEGPNNVTNALFVGSTKELQNLLKNKNG
;
A
#
# COMPACT_ATOMS: atom_id res chain seq x y z
N MET A 1 18.04 63.75 -34.30
CA MET A 1 17.70 62.33 -34.14
C MET A 1 16.45 62.27 -33.27
N SER A 2 15.30 62.37 -33.92
CA SER A 2 13.97 62.26 -33.32
C SER A 2 13.33 60.99 -33.89
N ASP A 3 12.64 60.25 -33.02
CA ASP A 3 11.36 59.55 -33.25
C ASP A 3 11.21 58.53 -32.09
N ALA A 4 10.33 58.82 -31.12
CA ALA A 4 8.94 58.35 -31.09
C ALA A 4 8.91 56.82 -30.89
N LEU A 5 8.42 56.22 -29.80
CA LEU A 5 7.14 56.36 -29.09
C LEU A 5 7.38 55.74 -27.68
N GLY A 6 7.04 56.33 -26.53
CA GLY A 6 5.79 57.02 -26.29
C GLY A 6 4.67 56.11 -25.81
N VAL A 7 4.91 54.99 -25.08
CA VAL A 7 3.89 54.37 -24.22
C VAL A 7 4.55 53.71 -23.01
N THR A 8 4.53 54.42 -21.89
CA THR A 8 4.52 53.82 -20.54
C THR A 8 3.25 52.99 -20.43
N LYS A 9 3.32 51.71 -20.78
CA LYS A 9 2.25 50.78 -20.41
C LYS A 9 2.36 50.61 -18.92
N GLU A 10 1.51 51.31 -18.17
CA GLU A 10 1.19 50.90 -16.81
C GLU A 10 0.69 49.46 -16.89
N ILE A 11 1.58 48.52 -16.62
CA ILE A 11 1.24 47.13 -16.46
C ILE A 11 0.44 47.10 -15.17
N LYS A 12 -0.89 47.19 -15.28
CA LYS A 12 -1.77 46.85 -14.19
C LYS A 12 -1.52 45.38 -13.89
N GLN A 13 -0.75 45.12 -12.83
CA GLN A 13 -0.71 43.81 -12.22
C GLN A 13 -2.10 43.57 -11.64
N GLU A 14 -2.97 42.94 -12.42
CA GLU A 14 -4.07 42.18 -11.83
C GLU A 14 -3.40 41.07 -11.03
N ILE A 15 -3.36 41.27 -9.72
CA ILE A 15 -3.12 40.19 -8.76
C ILE A 15 -4.29 39.23 -8.98
N LEU A 16 -4.09 38.25 -9.86
CA LEU A 16 -4.94 37.08 -9.89
C LEU A 16 -4.70 36.42 -8.53
N ASP A 17 -5.59 36.68 -7.57
CA ASP A 17 -5.65 35.90 -6.34
C ASP A 17 -5.54 34.44 -6.76
N PRO A 18 -4.55 33.68 -6.24
CA PRO A 18 -4.44 32.28 -6.60
C PRO A 18 -5.74 31.65 -6.15
N LYS A 19 -6.62 31.40 -7.13
CA LYS A 19 -7.90 30.72 -6.95
C LYS A 19 -7.57 29.54 -6.06
N PRO A 20 -8.20 29.39 -4.87
CA PRO A 20 -7.77 28.41 -3.90
C PRO A 20 -7.69 27.10 -4.66
N VAL A 21 -6.47 26.57 -4.79
CA VAL A 21 -6.25 25.27 -5.40
C VAL A 21 -7.00 24.37 -4.46
N ALA A 22 -8.26 24.08 -4.81
CA ALA A 22 -9.11 23.20 -4.04
C ALA A 22 -8.23 21.99 -3.82
N LYS A 23 -7.85 21.74 -2.55
CA LYS A 23 -7.03 20.59 -2.17
C LYS A 23 -7.53 19.47 -3.05
N ARG A 24 -6.72 19.05 -4.03
CA ARG A 24 -7.03 17.87 -4.81
C ARG A 24 -7.14 16.84 -3.71
N LYS A 25 -8.38 16.48 -3.31
CA LYS A 25 -8.60 15.29 -2.51
C LYS A 25 -7.86 14.26 -3.32
N GLU A 26 -6.73 13.81 -2.82
CA GLU A 26 -6.15 12.58 -3.31
C GLU A 26 -7.33 11.62 -3.21
N MET A 27 -7.93 11.35 -4.37
CA MET A 27 -8.82 10.22 -4.52
C MET A 27 -7.85 9.06 -4.45
N VAL A 28 -7.37 8.75 -3.24
CA VAL A 28 -7.03 7.39 -2.88
C VAL A 28 -8.25 6.63 -3.37
N PRO A 29 -8.12 5.75 -4.38
CA PRO A 29 -9.23 4.90 -4.73
C PRO A 29 -9.65 4.29 -3.41
N LYS A 30 -10.84 4.66 -2.93
CA LYS A 30 -11.45 4.04 -1.79
C LYS A 30 -11.91 2.70 -2.34
N GLU A 31 -10.97 1.84 -2.72
CA GLU A 31 -11.22 0.46 -3.07
C GLU A 31 -11.67 -0.17 -1.75
N ASN A 32 -12.98 -0.05 -1.54
CA ASN A 32 -13.84 -0.84 -0.70
C ASN A 32 -13.09 -1.60 0.39
N SER A 33 -12.65 -0.89 1.43
CA SER A 33 -12.08 -1.49 2.64
C SER A 33 -13.00 -2.58 3.21
N GLU A 34 -14.31 -2.41 3.03
CA GLU A 34 -15.32 -3.42 3.36
C GLU A 34 -15.16 -4.72 2.57
N HIS A 35 -14.81 -4.68 1.27
CA HIS A 35 -14.55 -5.89 0.50
C HIS A 35 -13.28 -6.61 0.96
N ILE A 36 -12.23 -5.88 1.33
CA ILE A 36 -10.98 -6.48 1.79
C ILE A 36 -11.20 -7.29 3.08
N ASP A 37 -11.93 -6.74 4.06
CA ASP A 37 -12.23 -7.45 5.29
C ASP A 37 -13.16 -8.66 5.05
N ILE A 38 -14.12 -8.55 4.12
CA ILE A 38 -15.01 -9.66 3.73
C ILE A 38 -14.23 -10.78 3.05
N ASP A 39 -13.42 -10.46 2.03
CA ASP A 39 -12.61 -11.42 1.28
C ASP A 39 -11.58 -12.11 2.19
N TYR A 40 -11.02 -11.37 3.13
CA TYR A 40 -10.15 -11.93 4.16
C TYR A 40 -10.87 -12.92 5.07
N ASN A 41 -12.04 -12.56 5.60
CA ASN A 41 -12.81 -13.44 6.48
C ASN A 41 -13.21 -14.72 5.75
N TYR A 42 -13.69 -14.60 4.51
CA TYR A 42 -14.05 -15.73 3.66
C TYR A 42 -12.85 -16.64 3.37
N SER A 43 -11.70 -16.05 3.01
CA SER A 43 -10.46 -16.81 2.76
C SER A 43 -9.98 -17.53 4.02
N ARG A 44 -10.04 -16.87 5.18
CA ARG A 44 -9.65 -17.45 6.47
C ARG A 44 -10.54 -18.65 6.84
N GLU A 45 -11.86 -18.50 6.71
CA GLU A 45 -12.82 -19.57 6.98
C GLU A 45 -12.60 -20.77 6.04
N ASN A 46 -12.39 -20.51 4.74
CA ASN A 46 -12.09 -21.57 3.79
C ASN A 46 -10.80 -22.32 4.12
N PHE A 47 -9.74 -21.62 4.55
CA PHE A 47 -8.51 -22.29 4.97
C PHE A 47 -8.72 -23.16 6.21
N TYR A 48 -9.48 -22.70 7.21
CA TYR A 48 -9.82 -23.55 8.36
C TYR A 48 -10.60 -24.80 7.93
N ASN A 49 -11.62 -24.65 7.09
CA ASN A 49 -12.40 -25.77 6.57
C ASN A 49 -11.54 -26.78 5.79
N LEU A 50 -10.55 -26.29 5.03
CA LEU A 50 -9.62 -27.15 4.30
C LEU A 50 -8.64 -27.87 5.23
N ILE A 51 -8.16 -27.21 6.29
CA ILE A 51 -7.26 -27.81 7.28
C ILE A 51 -7.99 -28.91 8.06
N GLU A 52 -9.21 -28.63 8.53
CA GLU A 52 -10.03 -29.59 9.28
C GLU A 52 -10.33 -30.84 8.43
N ARG A 53 -10.88 -30.65 7.22
CA ARG A 53 -11.13 -31.76 6.30
C ARG A 53 -9.86 -32.50 5.88
N GLY A 54 -8.75 -31.76 5.79
CA GLY A 54 -7.44 -32.33 5.49
C GLY A 54 -6.94 -33.23 6.62
N GLN A 55 -7.14 -32.82 7.89
CA GLN A 55 -6.82 -33.61 9.06
C GLN A 55 -7.69 -34.87 9.14
N ASP A 56 -8.99 -34.77 8.91
CA ASP A 56 -9.90 -35.92 8.85
C ASP A 56 -9.48 -36.92 7.76
N ALA A 57 -9.11 -36.42 6.58
CA ALA A 57 -8.63 -37.24 5.48
C ALA A 57 -7.29 -37.92 5.80
N ILE A 58 -6.40 -37.23 6.51
CA ILE A 58 -5.12 -37.78 7.00
C ILE A 58 -5.39 -38.90 8.00
N GLU A 59 -6.30 -38.71 8.95
CA GLU A 59 -6.65 -39.74 9.93
C GLU A 59 -7.24 -40.98 9.23
N GLY A 60 -8.20 -40.79 8.33
CA GLY A 60 -8.80 -41.89 7.57
C GLY A 60 -7.80 -42.68 6.72
N ILE A 61 -6.83 -42.00 6.08
CA ILE A 61 -5.82 -42.71 5.29
C ILE A 61 -4.76 -43.39 6.18
N LEU A 62 -4.48 -42.84 7.35
CA LEU A 62 -3.58 -43.46 8.32
C LEU A 62 -4.19 -44.74 8.89
N ASP A 63 -5.49 -44.77 9.14
CA ASP A 63 -6.19 -45.99 9.57
C ASP A 63 -6.18 -47.05 8.46
N LEU A 64 -6.44 -46.65 7.21
CA LEU A 64 -6.28 -47.55 6.06
C LEU A 64 -4.82 -48.04 5.91
N ALA A 65 -3.83 -47.19 6.18
CA ALA A 65 -2.41 -47.55 6.11
C ALA A 65 -2.03 -48.57 7.20
N LYS A 66 -2.61 -48.46 8.40
CA LYS A 66 -2.43 -49.44 9.48
C LYS A 66 -3.08 -50.78 9.14
N GLU A 67 -4.26 -50.78 8.53
CA GLU A 67 -4.97 -52.02 8.16
C GLU A 67 -4.30 -52.76 7.00
N GLN A 68 -3.86 -52.04 5.97
CA GLN A 68 -3.36 -52.65 4.74
C GLN A 68 -1.84 -52.87 4.73
N GLU A 69 -1.11 -52.25 5.68
CA GLU A 69 0.36 -52.24 5.78
C GLU A 69 1.09 -51.95 4.45
N HIS A 70 0.43 -51.27 3.51
CA HIS A 70 0.92 -51.09 2.16
C HIS A 70 1.80 -49.83 2.07
N PRO A 71 3.07 -49.91 1.61
CA PRO A 71 3.99 -48.77 1.55
C PRO A 71 3.42 -47.55 0.81
N ARG A 72 2.66 -47.79 -0.26
CA ARG A 72 2.00 -46.73 -1.03
C ARG A 72 1.03 -45.88 -0.22
N THR A 73 0.32 -46.46 0.76
CA THR A 73 -0.66 -45.72 1.57
C THR A 73 0.04 -44.70 2.46
N TYR A 74 1.22 -45.03 2.99
CA TYR A 74 2.05 -44.11 3.75
C TYR A 74 2.63 -42.97 2.90
N GLU A 75 2.99 -43.24 1.64
CA GLU A 75 3.41 -42.18 0.70
C GLU A 75 2.29 -41.18 0.44
N VAL A 76 1.07 -41.68 0.20
CA VAL A 76 -0.10 -40.82 -0.02
C VAL A 76 -0.44 -40.03 1.24
N ALA A 77 -0.36 -40.66 2.43
CA ALA A 77 -0.51 -39.95 3.70
C ALA A 77 0.52 -38.83 3.86
N GLY A 78 1.80 -39.09 3.55
CA GLY A 78 2.84 -38.06 3.54
C GLY A 78 2.57 -36.91 2.56
N GLN A 79 2.04 -37.22 1.38
CA GLN A 79 1.64 -36.22 0.39
C GLN A 79 0.45 -35.37 0.87
N LEU A 80 -0.54 -35.97 1.53
CA LEU A 80 -1.68 -35.25 2.12
C LEU A 80 -1.24 -34.35 3.27
N ILE A 81 -0.37 -34.85 4.16
CA ILE A 81 0.22 -34.05 5.24
C ILE A 81 0.95 -32.84 4.66
N LYS A 82 1.74 -33.03 3.60
CA LYS A 82 2.40 -31.92 2.91
C LYS A 82 1.41 -30.88 2.39
N THR A 83 0.33 -31.31 1.74
CA THR A 83 -0.71 -30.41 1.24
C THR A 83 -1.39 -29.65 2.38
N VAL A 84 -1.70 -30.30 3.51
CA VAL A 84 -2.26 -29.60 4.69
C VAL A 84 -1.26 -28.58 5.24
N SER A 85 0.02 -28.93 5.35
CA SER A 85 1.08 -28.00 5.77
C SER A 85 1.16 -26.77 4.86
N GLU A 86 1.13 -26.95 3.54
CA GLU A 86 1.12 -25.84 2.58
C GLU A 86 -0.12 -24.94 2.74
N VAL A 87 -1.29 -25.53 3.04
CA VAL A 87 -2.52 -24.75 3.32
C VAL A 87 -2.39 -23.98 4.64
N THR A 88 -1.78 -24.57 5.68
CA THR A 88 -1.52 -23.86 6.94
C THR A 88 -0.53 -22.70 6.78
N GLU A 89 0.49 -22.86 5.94
CA GLU A 89 1.44 -21.79 5.61
C GLU A 89 0.74 -20.64 4.88
N ARG A 90 -0.11 -20.94 3.89
CA ARG A 90 -0.93 -19.92 3.21
C ARG A 90 -1.87 -19.18 4.15
N LEU A 91 -2.40 -19.85 5.17
CA LEU A 91 -3.18 -19.20 6.23
C LEU A 91 -2.31 -18.22 7.03
N ALA A 92 -1.07 -18.57 7.36
CA ALA A 92 -0.13 -17.67 8.05
C ALA A 92 0.25 -16.46 7.17
N ASP A 93 0.55 -16.70 5.89
CA ASP A 93 0.82 -15.64 4.90
C ASP A 93 -0.34 -14.67 4.77
N LEU A 94 -1.59 -15.17 4.80
CA LEU A 94 -2.79 -14.35 4.77
C LEU A 94 -2.85 -13.41 5.99
N GLN A 95 -2.49 -13.91 7.18
CA GLN A 95 -2.43 -13.08 8.40
C GLN A 95 -1.39 -11.96 8.25
N GLU A 96 -0.20 -12.29 7.76
CA GLU A 96 0.88 -11.32 7.60
C GLU A 96 0.52 -10.24 6.58
N LYS A 97 -0.07 -10.62 5.44
CA LYS A 97 -0.54 -9.68 4.41
C LYS A 97 -1.62 -8.75 4.95
N MET A 98 -2.58 -9.26 5.71
CA MET A 98 -3.59 -8.40 6.32
C MET A 98 -3.02 -7.43 7.35
N LYS A 99 -2.04 -7.88 8.14
CA LYS A 99 -1.36 -7.00 9.10
C LYS A 99 -0.65 -5.86 8.35
N LYS A 100 0.11 -6.18 7.30
CA LYS A 100 0.78 -5.20 6.43
C LYS A 100 -0.18 -4.24 5.76
N LEU A 101 -1.36 -4.70 5.31
CA LEU A 101 -2.38 -3.85 4.71
C LEU A 101 -3.05 -2.90 5.73
N LYS A 102 -3.14 -3.31 7.00
CA LYS A 102 -3.72 -2.50 8.09
C LYS A 102 -2.70 -1.56 8.74
N GLU A 103 -1.41 -1.83 8.62
CA GLU A 103 -0.34 -0.91 9.02
C GLU A 103 -0.33 0.30 8.06
N VAL A 104 -0.96 1.40 8.49
CA VAL A 104 -0.87 2.69 7.79
C VAL A 104 0.59 3.15 7.84
N PRO A 105 1.24 3.45 6.70
CA PRO A 105 2.58 4.04 6.71
C PRO A 105 2.48 5.49 7.21
N ASN A 106 2.46 5.65 8.54
CA ASN A 106 2.45 6.94 9.24
C ASN A 106 3.87 7.50 9.43
N GLU A 107 4.76 7.27 8.46
CA GLU A 107 6.18 7.65 8.52
C GLU A 107 6.58 8.62 7.38
N GLY A 108 5.60 9.30 6.77
CA GLY A 108 5.86 10.47 5.92
C GLY A 108 6.00 11.74 6.77
N PRO A 109 6.97 12.64 6.51
CA PRO A 109 7.04 13.92 7.21
C PRO A 109 5.77 14.74 6.95
N ASN A 110 5.00 15.01 8.00
CA ASN A 110 3.71 15.71 7.94
C ASN A 110 3.79 17.16 7.42
N ASN A 111 5.00 17.71 7.24
CA ASN A 111 5.22 19.06 6.78
C ASN A 111 6.30 19.08 5.69
N VAL A 112 5.88 19.23 4.44
CA VAL A 112 6.77 19.66 3.36
C VAL A 112 6.76 21.19 3.36
N THR A 113 7.72 21.81 4.07
CA THR A 113 7.90 23.26 4.04
C THR A 113 8.47 23.65 2.67
N ASN A 114 7.58 23.96 1.72
CA ASN A 114 7.97 24.42 0.40
C ASN A 114 8.47 25.87 0.51
N ALA A 115 9.79 26.05 0.58
CA ALA A 115 10.42 27.37 0.60
C ALA A 115 10.40 28.01 -0.80
N LEU A 116 9.22 28.34 -1.34
CA LEU A 116 9.13 29.20 -2.52
C LEU A 116 9.54 30.61 -2.13
N PHE A 117 10.71 31.07 -2.61
CA PHE A 117 11.10 32.47 -2.55
C PHE A 117 10.47 33.21 -3.73
N VAL A 118 9.47 34.05 -3.46
CA VAL A 118 8.85 34.93 -4.46
C VAL A 118 9.50 36.31 -4.41
N GLY A 119 10.52 36.52 -5.24
CA GLY A 119 11.29 37.77 -5.32
C GLY A 119 12.22 37.78 -6.53
N SER A 120 12.98 38.86 -6.71
CA SER A 120 13.94 38.95 -7.83
C SER A 120 15.16 38.08 -7.57
N THR A 121 15.81 37.60 -8.64
CA THR A 121 17.06 36.81 -8.54
C THR A 121 18.15 37.53 -7.74
N LYS A 122 18.14 38.86 -7.74
CA LYS A 122 19.08 39.70 -6.99
C LYS A 122 18.85 39.63 -5.48
N GLU A 123 17.60 39.58 -5.02
CA GLU A 123 17.27 39.44 -3.60
C GLU A 123 17.59 38.03 -3.09
N LEU A 124 17.36 37.01 -3.91
CA LEU A 124 17.77 35.63 -3.60
C LEU A 124 19.29 35.54 -3.44
N GLN A 125 20.06 36.17 -4.34
CA GLN A 125 21.52 36.22 -4.24
C GLN A 125 22.01 36.96 -3.00
N ASN A 126 21.35 38.04 -2.58
CA ASN A 126 21.69 38.75 -1.34
C ASN A 126 21.40 37.91 -0.08
N LEU A 127 20.27 37.20 -0.07
CA LEU A 127 19.89 36.31 1.03
C LEU A 127 20.91 35.18 1.22
N LEU A 128 21.39 34.58 0.12
CA LEU A 128 22.41 33.52 0.16
C LEU A 128 23.77 34.04 0.64
N LYS A 129 24.16 35.26 0.27
CA LYS A 129 25.41 35.87 0.71
C LYS A 129 25.41 36.22 2.19
N ASN A 130 24.26 36.65 2.74
CA ASN A 130 24.13 37.00 4.15
C ASN A 130 24.05 35.80 5.10
N LYS A 131 23.82 34.58 4.60
CA LYS A 131 23.72 33.36 5.42
C LYS A 131 25.08 32.65 5.63
N ASN A 132 26.09 33.04 4.86
CA ASN A 132 27.47 32.53 4.96
C ASN A 132 28.39 33.49 5.75
N GLY A 133 27.82 34.35 6.59
CA GLY A 133 28.52 35.28 7.49
C GLY A 133 28.24 34.99 8.94
#